data_AF-X1U927-F1
#
_entry.id   AF-X1U927-F1
#
_cell.length_a   1.000
_cell.length_b   1.000
_cell.length_c   1.000
_cell.angle_alpha   90.00
_cell.angle_beta   90.00
_cell.angle_gamma   90.00
#
_symmetry.space_group_name_H-M   'P 1'
#
loop_
_entity.id
_entity.type
_entity.pdbx_description
1 polymer ?
#
loop_
_entity_poly.entity_id
_entity_poly.type
_entity_poly.pdbx_seq_one_letter_code
_entity_poly.pdbx_strand_id
1 'polypeptide(L)'
;MEEELGAEKTTTLMKYAGVVTLTQHQAMEVLKTIWPTAPEVEVIKAAMICHQYGLNPLMKHVFLIPFKRRREGKVVGEDWAAVLGIGSNRLIAQRHHNYSYLDLTPRIMTEEEQQKILGTIDESKVWAITKIKDMATGAEAPGYGSWPKDESPYGADKGNTKLNMACIRSERQALDRQYPGEMPGVEVIDERYEAALISPTQGGEKVGARAPTTKAQQETSPTEEKPQEEA
;
A
#
# COMPACT_ATOMS: atom_id res chain seq x y z
N MET A 1 9.45 17.05 4.69
CA MET A 1 8.72 17.09 5.97
C MET A 1 7.80 18.31 6.04
N GLU A 2 8.30 19.55 5.95
CA GLU A 2 7.42 20.73 5.96
C GLU A 2 6.49 20.81 4.76
N GLU A 3 7.01 20.53 3.55
CA GLU A 3 6.19 20.44 2.32
C GLU A 3 5.15 19.30 2.38
N GLU A 4 5.40 18.24 3.16
CA GLU A 4 4.53 17.06 3.24
C GLU A 4 3.54 17.11 4.41
N LEU A 5 3.84 17.83 5.51
CA LEU A 5 3.05 17.82 6.75
C LEU A 5 2.55 19.21 7.18
N GLY A 6 3.11 20.28 6.61
CA GLY A 6 2.86 21.66 7.03
C GLY A 6 3.75 22.10 8.21
N ALA A 7 3.90 23.42 8.36
CA ALA A 7 4.80 24.05 9.34
C ALA A 7 4.47 23.67 10.80
N GLU A 8 3.19 23.66 11.16
CA GLU A 8 2.75 23.36 12.53
C GLU A 8 3.09 21.92 12.94
N LYS A 9 2.71 20.93 12.13
CA LYS A 9 3.02 19.52 12.40
C LYS A 9 4.51 19.25 12.42
N THR A 10 5.26 19.88 11.51
CA THR A 10 6.72 19.74 11.44
C THR A 10 7.38 20.23 12.73
N THR A 11 6.93 21.38 13.25
CA THR A 11 7.43 21.92 14.51
C THR A 11 7.17 20.97 15.69
N THR A 12 5.96 20.40 15.77
CA THR A 12 5.62 19.41 16.80
C THR A 12 6.46 18.13 16.73
N LEU A 13 6.78 17.69 15.50
CA LEU A 13 7.45 16.42 15.24
C LEU A 13 8.99 16.52 15.26
N MET A 14 9.56 17.73 15.20
CA MET A 14 11.01 17.95 15.19
C MET A 14 11.73 17.28 16.37
N LYS A 15 11.12 17.23 17.56
CA LYS A 15 11.70 16.54 18.74
C LYS A 15 11.89 15.03 18.55
N TYR A 16 11.23 14.43 17.56
CA TYR A 16 11.36 13.01 17.22
C TYR A 16 12.23 12.77 15.98
N ALA A 17 12.71 13.83 15.33
CA ALA A 17 13.63 13.73 14.21
C ALA A 17 14.97 13.13 14.71
N GLY A 18 15.41 12.04 14.08
CA GLY A 18 16.65 11.34 14.47
C GLY A 18 16.51 10.41 15.67
N VAL A 19 15.33 10.30 16.30
CA VAL A 19 15.08 9.31 17.35
C VAL A 19 14.93 7.93 16.71
N VAL A 20 15.83 7.01 17.05
CA VAL A 20 15.87 5.66 16.47
C VAL A 20 14.77 4.76 17.03
N THR A 21 14.52 4.84 18.34
CA THR A 21 13.53 4.02 19.04
C THR A 21 12.59 4.90 19.83
N LEU A 22 11.30 4.82 19.50
CA LEU A 22 10.25 5.54 20.21
C LEU A 22 9.63 4.66 21.30
N THR A 23 9.26 5.26 22.43
CA THR A 23 8.30 4.64 23.35
C THR A 23 6.93 4.53 22.67
N GLN A 24 6.07 3.63 23.13
CA GLN A 24 4.70 3.51 22.60
C GLN A 24 3.95 4.84 22.65
N HIS A 25 4.06 5.60 23.74
CA HIS A 25 3.40 6.90 23.86
C HIS A 25 3.92 7.92 22.83
N GLN A 26 5.23 7.99 22.62
CA GLN A 26 5.82 8.88 21.61
C GLN A 26 5.40 8.46 20.20
N ALA A 27 5.37 7.16 19.90
CA ALA A 27 4.88 6.65 18.62
C ALA A 27 3.41 7.01 18.39
N MET A 28 2.56 6.92 19.41
CA MET A 28 1.16 7.37 19.32
C MET A 28 1.05 8.88 19.04
N GLU A 29 1.87 9.71 19.69
CA GLU A 29 1.87 11.16 19.45
C GLU A 29 2.24 11.48 17.99
N VAL A 30 3.29 10.84 17.48
CA VAL A 30 3.70 10.96 16.07
C VAL A 30 2.58 10.51 15.13
N LEU A 31 2.01 9.32 15.36
CA LEU A 31 0.96 8.74 14.52
C LEU A 31 -0.31 9.61 14.51
N LYS A 32 -0.78 10.10 15.67
CA LYS A 32 -1.95 11.00 15.76
C LYS A 32 -1.72 12.34 15.07
N THR A 33 -0.47 12.80 15.03
CA THR A 33 -0.11 14.06 14.36
C THR A 33 -0.11 13.90 12.83
N ILE A 34 0.47 12.81 12.33
CA ILE A 34 0.52 12.53 10.89
C ILE A 34 -0.88 12.13 10.37
N TRP A 35 -1.56 11.24 11.09
CA TRP A 35 -2.88 10.67 10.75
C TRP A 35 -3.97 11.04 11.78
N PRO A 36 -4.43 12.29 11.85
CA PRO A 36 -5.39 12.73 12.88
C PRO A 36 -6.78 12.10 12.75
N THR A 37 -7.14 11.60 11.56
CA THR A 37 -8.42 10.95 11.29
C THR A 37 -8.40 9.44 11.52
N ALA A 38 -7.24 8.85 11.81
CA ALA A 38 -7.15 7.41 12.01
C ALA A 38 -7.84 6.98 13.32
N PRO A 39 -8.57 5.85 13.33
CA PRO A 39 -9.16 5.30 14.54
C PRO A 39 -8.11 5.02 15.62
N GLU A 40 -8.45 5.29 16.88
CA GLU A 40 -7.53 5.13 18.00
C GLU A 40 -6.97 3.70 18.12
N VAL A 41 -7.80 2.68 17.83
CA VAL A 41 -7.39 1.28 17.83
C VAL A 41 -6.24 1.02 16.84
N GLU A 42 -6.30 1.58 15.64
CA GLU A 42 -5.25 1.39 14.63
C GLU A 42 -3.98 2.16 14.98
N VAL A 43 -4.12 3.35 15.57
CA VAL A 43 -2.99 4.11 16.11
C VAL A 43 -2.28 3.32 17.22
N ILE A 44 -3.02 2.70 18.14
CA ILE A 44 -2.44 1.90 19.23
C ILE A 44 -1.70 0.69 18.66
N LYS A 45 -2.31 -0.06 17.73
CA LYS A 45 -1.68 -1.22 17.08
C LYS A 45 -0.37 -0.81 16.38
N ALA A 46 -0.41 0.26 15.57
CA ALA A 46 0.77 0.77 14.89
C ALA A 46 1.86 1.24 15.88
N ALA A 47 1.48 1.91 16.98
CA ALA A 47 2.42 2.33 18.01
C ALA A 47 3.08 1.15 18.74
N MET A 48 2.33 0.06 18.98
CA MET A 48 2.89 -1.17 19.54
C MET A 48 3.92 -1.80 18.60
N ILE A 49 3.62 -1.85 17.29
CA ILE A 49 4.57 -2.34 16.29
C ILE A 49 5.83 -1.46 16.28
N CYS A 50 5.67 -0.12 16.28
CA CYS A 50 6.80 0.80 16.32
C CYS A 50 7.67 0.60 17.56
N HIS A 51 7.05 0.44 18.73
CA HIS A 51 7.78 0.23 19.96
C HIS A 51 8.51 -1.12 19.98
N GLN A 52 7.80 -2.21 19.67
CA GLN A 52 8.33 -3.58 19.73
C GLN A 52 9.51 -3.78 18.78
N TYR A 53 9.42 -3.21 17.58
CA TYR A 53 10.39 -3.43 16.51
C TYR A 53 11.36 -2.26 16.29
N GLY A 54 11.30 -1.24 17.16
CA GLY A 54 12.14 -0.04 17.06
C GLY A 54 11.95 0.72 15.74
N LEU A 55 10.71 0.85 15.29
CA LEU A 55 10.38 1.61 14.07
C LEU A 55 9.98 3.04 14.40
N ASN A 56 10.18 3.94 13.43
CA ASN A 56 9.80 5.33 13.54
C ASN A 56 8.86 5.69 12.37
N PRO A 57 7.59 6.07 12.63
CA PRO A 57 6.66 6.46 11.58
C PRO A 57 7.14 7.63 10.72
N LEU A 58 7.97 8.55 11.27
CA LEU A 58 8.56 9.66 10.51
C LEU A 58 9.54 9.21 9.43
N MET A 59 10.10 8.01 9.58
CA MET A 59 11.02 7.40 8.61
C MET A 59 10.29 6.55 7.57
N LYS A 60 8.96 6.74 7.42
CA LYS A 60 8.12 5.98 6.49
C LYS A 60 8.13 4.46 6.78
N HIS A 61 8.25 4.09 8.06
CA HIS A 61 8.32 2.69 8.44
C HIS A 61 6.94 2.01 8.54
N VAL A 62 5.99 2.73 9.14
CA VAL A 62 4.62 2.28 9.38
C VAL A 62 3.68 3.35 8.83
N PHE A 63 2.64 2.91 8.15
CA PHE A 63 1.60 3.74 7.56
C PHE A 63 0.23 3.33 8.10
N LEU A 64 -0.66 4.31 8.25
CA LEU A 64 -2.08 4.07 8.51
C LEU A 64 -2.86 4.43 7.24
N ILE A 65 -3.45 3.42 6.59
CA ILE A 65 -4.07 3.60 5.29
C ILE A 65 -5.58 3.32 5.40
N PRO A 66 -6.43 4.26 4.93
CA PRO A 66 -7.85 4.03 4.79
C PRO A 66 -8.16 3.26 3.49
N PHE A 67 -8.84 2.13 3.63
CA PHE A 67 -9.35 1.31 2.55
C PHE A 67 -10.86 1.50 2.41
N LYS A 68 -11.29 1.83 1.21
CA LYS A 68 -12.73 1.92 0.90
C LYS A 68 -13.32 0.51 0.86
N ARG A 69 -14.15 0.17 1.84
CA ARG A 69 -14.93 -1.07 1.84
C ARG A 69 -15.95 -1.01 0.73
N ARG A 70 -15.87 -1.94 -0.22
CA ARG A 70 -16.83 -2.02 -1.34
C ARG A 70 -17.70 -3.27 -1.23
N ARG A 71 -18.99 -3.12 -1.52
CA ARG A 71 -19.95 -4.21 -1.69
C ARG A 71 -20.72 -3.95 -2.98
N GLU A 72 -20.72 -4.92 -3.89
CA GLU A 72 -21.40 -4.80 -5.19
C GLU A 72 -21.00 -3.52 -5.96
N GLY A 73 -19.71 -3.18 -5.93
CA GLY A 73 -19.17 -2.00 -6.62
C GLY A 73 -19.42 -0.64 -5.94
N LYS A 74 -20.22 -0.58 -4.86
CA LYS A 74 -20.49 0.65 -4.10
C LYS A 74 -19.62 0.72 -2.84
N VAL A 75 -19.15 1.93 -2.51
CA VAL A 75 -18.41 2.19 -1.26
C VAL A 75 -19.43 2.22 -0.10
N VAL A 76 -19.30 1.29 0.83
CA VAL A 76 -20.20 1.11 1.99
C VAL A 76 -19.58 1.56 3.31
N GLY A 77 -18.28 1.86 3.31
CA GLY A 77 -17.55 2.34 4.49
C GLY A 77 -16.06 2.43 4.23
N GLU A 78 -15.32 2.67 5.29
CA GLU A 78 -13.87 2.79 5.29
C GLU A 78 -13.29 1.90 6.40
N ASP A 79 -12.28 1.10 6.07
CA ASP A 79 -11.50 0.30 7.01
C ASP A 79 -10.10 0.88 7.08
N TRP A 80 -9.58 1.10 8.27
CA TRP A 80 -8.19 1.51 8.44
C TRP A 80 -7.32 0.29 8.69
N ALA A 81 -6.16 0.25 8.06
CA ALA A 81 -5.15 -0.77 8.35
C ALA A 81 -3.78 -0.14 8.58
N ALA A 82 -3.05 -0.73 9.52
CA ALA A 82 -1.62 -0.49 9.66
C ALA A 82 -0.86 -1.34 8.65
N VAL A 83 0.05 -0.69 7.92
CA VAL A 83 0.84 -1.30 6.84
C VAL A 83 2.31 -0.95 7.03
N LEU A 84 3.22 -1.89 6.78
CA LEU A 84 4.66 -1.68 6.83
C LEU A 84 5.22 -1.34 5.45
N GLY A 85 6.25 -0.49 5.42
CA GLY A 85 7.12 -0.42 4.24
C GLY A 85 7.95 -1.71 4.09
N ILE A 86 8.23 -2.14 2.86
CA ILE A 86 9.10 -3.29 2.60
C ILE A 86 10.51 -3.04 3.13
N GLY A 87 10.99 -1.79 3.08
CA GLY A 87 12.24 -1.40 3.74
C GLY A 87 12.23 -1.65 5.25
N SER A 88 11.08 -1.45 5.90
CA SER A 88 10.93 -1.76 7.34
C SER A 88 10.84 -3.24 7.61
N ASN A 89 10.16 -3.99 6.75
CA ASN A 89 10.12 -5.44 6.84
C ASN A 89 11.54 -6.04 6.76
N ARG A 90 12.37 -5.53 5.84
CA ARG A 90 13.80 -5.89 5.73
C ARG A 90 14.60 -5.48 6.96
N LEU A 91 14.37 -4.27 7.47
CA LEU A 91 15.04 -3.76 8.67
C LEU A 91 14.76 -4.61 9.90
N ILE A 92 13.50 -5.02 10.09
CA ILE A 92 13.10 -5.93 11.18
C ILE A 92 13.89 -7.23 11.06
N ALA A 93 13.83 -7.87 9.89
CA ALA A 93 14.54 -9.13 9.66
C ALA A 93 16.06 -8.99 9.91
N GLN A 94 16.68 -7.90 9.43
CA GLN A 94 18.11 -7.67 9.60
C GLN A 94 18.53 -7.44 11.06
N ARG A 95 17.65 -6.84 11.89
CA ARG A 95 17.94 -6.63 13.32
C ARG A 95 17.92 -7.92 14.12
N HIS A 96 17.13 -8.90 13.68
CA HIS A 96 17.05 -10.20 14.32
C HIS A 96 18.12 -11.16 13.76
N HIS A 97 18.34 -11.15 12.44
CA HIS A 97 19.18 -12.14 11.76
C HIS A 97 19.88 -11.57 10.52
N ASN A 98 21.06 -12.08 10.21
CA ASN A 98 21.77 -11.75 8.97
C ASN A 98 21.30 -12.67 7.84
N TYR A 99 20.68 -12.10 6.80
CA TYR A 99 20.29 -12.85 5.60
C TYR A 99 20.84 -12.22 4.32
N SER A 100 20.90 -13.04 3.27
CA SER A 100 21.26 -12.62 1.92
C SER A 100 20.24 -13.11 0.90
N TYR A 101 20.09 -12.37 -0.20
CA TYR A 101 19.31 -12.81 -1.35
C TYR A 101 20.12 -13.78 -2.19
N LEU A 102 19.47 -14.85 -2.62
CA LEU A 102 19.99 -15.80 -3.60
C LEU A 102 19.46 -15.48 -4.99
N ASP A 103 20.17 -15.91 -6.03
CA ASP A 103 19.73 -15.92 -7.43
C ASP A 103 19.16 -14.58 -7.96
N LEU A 104 19.73 -13.45 -7.50
CA LEU A 104 19.27 -12.09 -7.88
C LEU A 104 17.77 -11.85 -7.61
N THR A 105 17.22 -12.48 -6.58
CA THR A 105 15.83 -12.30 -6.16
C THR A 105 15.65 -11.06 -5.28
N PRO A 106 14.45 -10.45 -5.18
CA PRO A 106 13.16 -10.85 -5.78
C PRO A 106 13.10 -10.64 -7.30
N ARG A 107 12.52 -11.61 -8.04
CA ARG A 107 12.32 -11.54 -9.51
C ARG A 107 11.08 -12.29 -9.98
N ILE A 108 10.71 -12.11 -11.25
CA ILE A 108 9.68 -12.91 -11.90
C ILE A 108 10.08 -14.40 -11.94
N MET A 109 9.10 -15.28 -11.73
CA MET A 109 9.28 -16.72 -11.76
C MET A 109 9.24 -17.23 -13.20
N THR A 110 10.17 -18.11 -13.58
CA THR A 110 10.16 -18.72 -14.92
C THR A 110 9.05 -19.76 -15.04
N GLU A 111 8.61 -20.07 -16.25
CA GLU A 111 7.59 -21.10 -16.50
C GLU A 111 7.98 -22.47 -15.92
N GLU A 112 9.26 -22.86 -16.04
CA GLU A 112 9.81 -24.08 -15.45
C GLU A 112 9.68 -24.09 -13.92
N GLU A 113 9.97 -22.95 -13.26
CA GLU A 113 9.80 -22.80 -11.82
C GLU A 113 8.32 -22.88 -11.42
N GLN A 114 7.41 -22.26 -12.19
CA GLN A 114 5.96 -22.37 -11.95
C GLN A 114 5.49 -23.81 -12.06
N GLN A 115 5.87 -24.49 -13.14
CA GLN A 115 5.49 -25.88 -13.37
C GLN A 115 6.03 -26.80 -12.25
N LYS A 116 7.25 -26.56 -11.77
CA LYS A 116 7.86 -27.34 -10.69
C LYS A 116 7.18 -27.12 -9.33
N ILE A 117 6.77 -25.88 -9.02
CA ILE A 117 6.26 -25.51 -7.69
C ILE A 117 4.74 -25.65 -7.60
N LEU A 118 4.02 -25.15 -8.62
CA LEU A 118 2.56 -25.08 -8.66
C LEU A 118 1.93 -26.24 -9.44
N GLY A 119 2.73 -27.02 -10.18
CA GLY A 119 2.25 -28.11 -11.04
C GLY A 119 1.56 -27.65 -12.33
N THR A 120 1.34 -26.34 -12.48
CA THR A 120 0.69 -25.72 -13.64
C THR A 120 1.27 -24.31 -13.85
N ILE A 121 1.24 -23.83 -15.09
CA ILE A 121 1.58 -22.45 -15.43
C ILE A 121 0.30 -21.61 -15.35
N ASP A 122 0.32 -20.57 -14.51
CA ASP A 122 -0.83 -19.67 -14.33
C ASP A 122 -0.56 -18.35 -15.05
N GLU A 123 -1.08 -18.23 -16.27
CA GLU A 123 -0.96 -17.02 -17.07
C GLU A 123 -1.87 -15.87 -16.60
N SER A 124 -2.83 -16.12 -15.71
CA SER A 124 -3.74 -15.08 -15.21
C SER A 124 -3.07 -14.12 -14.21
N LYS A 125 -1.91 -14.52 -13.68
CA LYS A 125 -1.18 -13.77 -12.63
C LYS A 125 0.25 -13.49 -13.05
N VAL A 126 0.82 -12.45 -12.45
CA VAL A 126 2.27 -12.26 -12.42
C VAL A 126 2.78 -12.97 -11.17
N TRP A 127 3.65 -13.96 -11.36
CA TRP A 127 4.29 -14.70 -10.27
C TRP A 127 5.73 -14.24 -10.06
N ALA A 128 6.09 -14.02 -8.80
CA ALA A 128 7.44 -13.69 -8.39
C ALA A 128 7.95 -14.72 -7.38
N ILE A 129 9.28 -14.86 -7.36
CA ILE A 129 10.01 -15.73 -6.45
C ILE A 129 11.10 -14.94 -5.73
N THR A 130 11.24 -15.22 -4.44
CA THR A 130 12.29 -14.70 -3.58
C THR A 130 12.96 -15.85 -2.89
N LYS A 131 14.29 -15.91 -2.89
CA LYS A 131 15.04 -16.93 -2.15
C LYS A 131 16.01 -16.21 -1.24
N ILE A 132 15.90 -16.46 0.05
CA ILE A 132 16.81 -15.90 1.04
C ILE A 132 17.57 -17.01 1.74
N LYS A 133 18.77 -16.68 2.21
CA LYS A 133 19.62 -17.54 3.01
C LYS A 133 20.01 -16.82 4.28
N ASP A 134 19.75 -17.45 5.41
CA ASP A 134 20.32 -17.04 6.69
C ASP A 134 21.81 -17.39 6.70
N MET A 135 22.64 -16.39 6.96
CA MET A 135 24.09 -16.50 6.93
C MET A 135 24.66 -17.17 8.19
N ALA A 136 23.92 -17.17 9.29
CA ALA A 136 24.32 -17.82 10.54
C ALA A 136 24.01 -19.32 10.53
N THR A 137 22.80 -19.70 10.10
CA THR A 137 22.37 -21.10 10.09
C THR A 137 22.59 -21.81 8.76
N GLY A 138 22.76 -21.05 7.66
CA GLY A 138 22.81 -21.58 6.30
C GLY A 138 21.46 -22.03 5.77
N ALA A 139 20.37 -21.89 6.52
CA ALA A 139 19.03 -22.27 6.12
C ALA A 139 18.53 -21.36 4.98
N GLU A 140 17.84 -21.97 4.02
CA GLU A 140 17.31 -21.29 2.84
C GLU A 140 15.77 -21.33 2.87
N ALA A 141 15.15 -20.17 2.63
CA ALA A 141 13.70 -20.04 2.55
C ALA A 141 13.29 -19.43 1.21
N PRO A 142 12.53 -20.16 0.38
CA PRO A 142 11.85 -19.57 -0.76
C PRO A 142 10.56 -18.89 -0.31
N GLY A 143 10.21 -17.78 -0.95
CA GLY A 143 8.92 -17.14 -0.90
C GLY A 143 8.37 -16.97 -2.31
N TYR A 144 7.05 -16.96 -2.41
CA TYR A 144 6.29 -16.91 -3.63
C TYR A 144 5.21 -15.86 -3.48
N GLY A 145 5.11 -14.97 -4.47
CA GLY A 145 4.12 -13.90 -4.48
C GLY A 145 3.45 -13.83 -5.83
N SER A 146 2.16 -13.49 -5.83
CA SER A 146 1.42 -13.29 -7.07
C SER A 146 0.52 -12.07 -7.02
N TRP A 147 0.28 -11.50 -8.20
CA TRP A 147 -0.68 -10.43 -8.41
C TRP A 147 -1.52 -10.70 -9.67
N PRO A 148 -2.86 -10.55 -9.62
CA PRO A 148 -3.72 -10.75 -10.80
C PRO A 148 -3.41 -9.76 -11.94
N LYS A 149 -3.41 -10.24 -13.19
CA LYS A 149 -3.15 -9.37 -14.36
C LYS A 149 -4.31 -8.43 -14.67
N ASP A 150 -5.52 -8.74 -14.24
CA ASP A 150 -6.73 -7.93 -14.41
C ASP A 150 -6.91 -6.89 -13.30
N GLU A 151 -6.24 -7.06 -12.15
CA GLU A 151 -6.34 -6.15 -11.01
C GLU A 151 -5.26 -5.05 -11.03
N SER A 152 -5.68 -3.80 -10.85
CA SER A 152 -4.74 -2.68 -10.69
C SER A 152 -3.98 -2.79 -9.36
N PRO A 153 -2.65 -2.65 -9.36
CA PRO A 153 -1.89 -2.63 -8.11
C PRO A 153 -2.21 -1.37 -7.30
N TYR A 154 -2.07 -1.47 -5.98
CA TYR A 154 -2.15 -0.30 -5.11
C TYR A 154 -1.06 0.72 -5.46
N GLY A 155 -1.39 2.00 -5.57
CA GLY A 155 -0.43 3.04 -5.95
C GLY A 155 -0.05 3.04 -7.44
N ALA A 156 -0.87 2.46 -8.32
CA ALA A 156 -0.66 2.49 -9.77
C ALA A 156 -0.51 3.92 -10.33
N ASP A 157 -1.21 4.88 -9.74
CA ASP A 157 -1.12 6.32 -10.03
C ASP A 157 0.27 6.92 -9.78
N LYS A 158 1.11 6.25 -9.01
CA LYS A 158 2.50 6.66 -8.70
C LYS A 158 3.54 5.77 -9.36
N GLY A 159 3.13 4.93 -10.30
CA GLY A 159 4.01 4.03 -11.02
C GLY A 159 4.30 2.71 -10.29
N ASN A 160 3.51 2.34 -9.27
CA ASN A 160 3.61 0.98 -8.72
C ASN A 160 3.13 -0.04 -9.76
N THR A 161 3.82 -1.17 -9.86
CA THR A 161 3.54 -2.19 -10.88
C THR A 161 3.04 -3.50 -10.26
N LYS A 162 2.34 -4.31 -11.05
CA LYS A 162 1.87 -5.64 -10.65
C LYS A 162 3.05 -6.55 -10.26
N LEU A 163 4.15 -6.43 -11.00
CA LEU A 163 5.40 -7.14 -10.70
C LEU A 163 5.96 -6.73 -9.34
N ASN A 164 6.00 -5.43 -9.03
CA ASN A 164 6.48 -4.96 -7.73
C ASN A 164 5.65 -5.54 -6.58
N MET A 165 4.32 -5.53 -6.70
CA MET A 165 3.45 -6.12 -5.68
C MET A 165 3.65 -7.64 -5.53
N ALA A 166 3.84 -8.37 -6.63
CA ALA A 166 4.19 -9.78 -6.58
C ALA A 166 5.53 -10.00 -5.86
N CYS A 167 6.56 -9.18 -6.16
CA CYS A 167 7.87 -9.24 -5.52
C CYS A 167 7.80 -8.94 -4.01
N ILE A 168 7.04 -7.93 -3.58
CA ILE A 168 6.85 -7.60 -2.16
C ILE A 168 6.20 -8.77 -1.42
N ARG A 169 5.13 -9.35 -1.98
CA ARG A 169 4.45 -10.52 -1.39
C ARG A 169 5.38 -11.73 -1.29
N SER A 170 6.15 -11.96 -2.36
CA SER A 170 7.14 -13.03 -2.43
C SER A 170 8.23 -12.88 -1.37
N GLU A 171 8.79 -11.69 -1.25
CA GLU A 171 9.83 -11.38 -0.28
C GLU A 171 9.32 -11.47 1.16
N ARG A 172 8.13 -10.91 1.42
CA ARG A 172 7.51 -11.00 2.74
C ARG A 172 7.33 -12.46 3.16
N GLN A 173 6.81 -13.30 2.26
CA GLN A 173 6.64 -14.72 2.54
C GLN A 173 7.99 -15.43 2.79
N ALA A 174 9.05 -15.08 2.05
CA ALA A 174 10.36 -15.66 2.27
C ALA A 174 10.88 -15.34 3.68
N LEU A 175 10.74 -14.08 4.12
CA LEU A 175 11.12 -13.62 5.46
C LEU A 175 10.27 -14.27 6.55
N ASP A 176 8.95 -14.38 6.37
CA ASP A 176 8.06 -15.07 7.31
C ASP A 176 8.41 -16.55 7.49
N ARG A 177 8.82 -17.22 6.41
CA ARG A 177 9.24 -18.63 6.44
C ARG A 177 10.59 -18.81 7.13
N GLN A 178 11.51 -17.89 6.89
CA GLN A 178 12.82 -17.93 7.50
C GLN A 178 12.75 -17.61 9.00
N TYR A 179 11.87 -16.68 9.39
CA TYR A 179 11.74 -16.20 10.77
C TYR A 179 10.28 -16.27 11.27
N PRO A 180 9.72 -17.49 11.47
CA PRO A 180 8.33 -17.65 11.87
C PRO A 180 8.05 -16.99 13.22
N GLY A 181 7.02 -16.13 13.26
CA GLY A 181 6.57 -15.45 14.48
C GLY A 181 7.39 -14.22 14.89
N GLU A 182 8.51 -13.94 14.22
CA GLU A 182 9.27 -12.71 14.45
C GLU A 182 8.69 -11.53 13.68
N MET A 183 8.14 -11.80 12.49
CA MET A 183 7.61 -10.77 11.61
C MET A 183 6.19 -10.33 12.03
N PRO A 184 5.85 -9.03 11.95
CA PRO A 184 4.53 -8.55 12.38
C PRO A 184 3.44 -9.01 11.41
N GLY A 185 2.30 -9.51 11.90
CA GLY A 185 1.17 -9.97 11.09
C GLY A 185 0.35 -8.85 10.43
N VAL A 186 1.01 -7.96 9.68
CA VAL A 186 0.41 -6.82 8.98
C VAL A 186 0.83 -6.81 7.52
N GLU A 187 0.07 -6.09 6.68
CA GLU A 187 0.36 -5.97 5.25
C GLU A 187 1.65 -5.16 5.02
N VAL A 188 2.32 -5.43 3.89
CA VAL A 188 3.56 -4.77 3.49
C VAL A 188 3.38 -4.13 2.11
N ILE A 189 3.83 -2.89 1.96
CA ILE A 189 3.83 -2.13 0.71
C ILE A 189 5.23 -1.57 0.42
N ASP A 190 5.44 -1.09 -0.80
CA ASP A 190 6.63 -0.32 -1.12
C ASP A 190 6.39 1.14 -0.75
N GLU A 191 7.19 1.62 0.21
CA GLU A 191 7.13 2.98 0.75
C GLU A 191 7.27 4.08 -0.32
N ARG A 192 7.83 3.78 -1.50
CA ARG A 192 7.97 4.74 -2.61
C ARG A 192 6.64 5.13 -3.24
N TYR A 193 5.62 4.28 -3.10
CA TYR A 193 4.32 4.45 -3.76
C TYR A 193 3.20 4.82 -2.77
N GLU A 194 3.53 5.09 -1.51
CA GLU A 194 2.56 5.58 -0.53
C GLU A 194 2.27 7.08 -0.74
N ALA A 195 1.04 7.54 -0.44
CA ALA A 195 0.68 8.94 -0.63
C ALA A 195 1.04 9.65 0.66
N ALA A 196 1.97 10.60 0.63
CA ALA A 196 2.04 11.58 1.69
C ALA A 196 0.62 12.13 1.92
N LEU A 197 0.05 11.81 3.08
CA LEU A 197 -1.28 12.26 3.43
C LEU A 197 -1.25 13.75 3.68
N ILE A 198 -1.90 14.48 2.78
CA ILE A 198 -2.99 15.40 3.12
C ILE A 198 -3.90 15.49 1.87
N SER A 199 -5.17 15.14 2.00
CA SER A 199 -6.23 15.93 1.37
C SER A 199 -6.92 16.68 2.49
N PRO A 200 -7.03 18.01 2.46
CA PRO A 200 -7.86 18.70 3.43
C PRO A 200 -9.30 18.29 3.17
N THR A 201 -9.96 17.77 4.19
CA THR A 201 -11.42 17.71 4.26
C THR A 201 -11.91 19.14 4.09
N GLN A 202 -12.28 19.55 2.87
CA GLN A 202 -13.06 20.76 2.69
C GLN A 202 -14.42 20.50 3.31
N GLY A 203 -14.59 21.04 4.52
CA GLY A 203 -15.88 21.22 5.14
C GLY A 203 -16.78 21.98 4.18
N GLY A 204 -17.84 21.31 3.72
CA GLY A 204 -18.92 21.97 3.02
C GLY A 204 -19.73 22.79 4.02
N GLU A 205 -19.48 24.09 4.05
CA GLU A 205 -20.47 25.05 4.52
C GLU A 205 -21.02 25.84 3.32
N LYS A 206 -22.33 25.73 3.17
CA LYS A 206 -23.17 26.24 2.07
C LYS A 206 -23.18 27.77 2.06
N VAL A 207 -23.25 28.40 0.88
CA VAL A 207 -24.36 29.32 0.49
C VAL A 207 -24.38 29.44 -1.04
N GLY A 208 -25.57 29.36 -1.66
CA GLY A 208 -25.80 29.91 -3.01
C GLY A 208 -26.70 29.08 -3.91
N ALA A 209 -27.97 28.97 -3.54
CA ALA A 209 -29.00 28.39 -4.38
C ALA A 209 -29.21 29.16 -5.69
N ARG A 210 -29.31 28.44 -6.81
CA ARG A 210 -30.37 28.62 -7.82
C ARG A 210 -30.34 27.48 -8.85
N ALA A 211 -31.35 26.64 -8.79
CA ALA A 211 -31.91 25.96 -9.95
C ALA A 211 -33.26 26.63 -10.27
N PRO A 212 -33.95 26.28 -11.36
CA PRO A 212 -33.50 26.08 -12.74
C PRO A 212 -34.36 26.92 -13.71
N THR A 213 -33.93 27.16 -14.95
CA THR A 213 -34.90 27.53 -16.00
C THR A 213 -34.50 27.00 -17.37
N THR A 214 -35.33 26.08 -17.84
CA THR A 214 -35.50 25.60 -19.21
C THR A 214 -36.27 26.64 -20.04
N LYS A 215 -35.80 26.97 -21.25
CA LYS A 215 -36.59 27.40 -22.44
C LYS A 215 -35.77 26.97 -23.67
N ALA A 216 -36.16 25.98 -24.46
CA ALA A 216 -37.23 25.94 -25.46
C ALA A 216 -36.98 26.82 -26.71
N GLN A 217 -36.70 26.12 -27.83
CA GLN A 217 -37.16 26.30 -29.21
C GLN A 217 -36.82 27.57 -30.02
N GLN A 218 -36.24 27.33 -31.20
CA GLN A 218 -36.73 27.72 -32.55
C GLN A 218 -35.87 26.97 -33.59
N GLU A 219 -36.36 25.91 -34.25
CA GLU A 219 -37.14 25.92 -35.51
C GLU A 219 -36.46 26.67 -36.67
N THR A 220 -35.91 25.91 -37.63
CA THR A 220 -36.26 26.02 -39.06
C THR A 220 -36.01 24.68 -39.76
N SER A 221 -37.07 24.16 -40.38
CA SER A 221 -37.25 22.95 -41.20
C SER A 221 -36.75 23.18 -42.66
N PRO A 222 -37.13 22.38 -43.69
CA PRO A 222 -36.85 20.96 -43.98
C PRO A 222 -36.39 20.72 -45.45
N THR A 223 -35.79 19.58 -45.80
CA THR A 223 -35.89 18.94 -47.15
C THR A 223 -35.44 17.48 -47.01
N GLU A 224 -36.34 16.49 -47.00
CA GLU A 224 -36.61 15.54 -48.11
C GLU A 224 -35.32 14.97 -48.72
N GLU A 225 -35.04 13.67 -48.70
CA GLU A 225 -35.83 12.59 -49.30
C GLU A 225 -35.48 11.21 -48.70
N LYS A 226 -36.28 10.21 -49.07
CA LYS A 226 -36.57 8.95 -48.35
C LYS A 226 -35.80 7.74 -48.99
N PRO A 227 -36.15 6.45 -48.73
CA PRO A 227 -35.22 5.39 -48.33
C PRO A 227 -35.00 4.30 -49.42
N GLN A 228 -34.19 3.28 -49.09
CA GLN A 228 -34.31 1.82 -49.40
C GLN A 228 -32.89 1.21 -49.38
N GLU A 229 -32.55 0.28 -48.50
CA GLU A 229 -32.99 -1.12 -48.39
C GLU A 229 -32.55 -1.99 -49.58
N GLU A 230 -31.68 -2.97 -49.24
CA GLU A 230 -31.36 -4.25 -49.89
C GLU A 230 -30.92 -4.31 -51.37
N ALA A 231 -29.64 -4.64 -51.57
CA ALA A 231 -29.18 -5.91 -52.16
C ALA A 231 -27.64 -6.04 -52.04
#